data_AF-A0A3S4X3A9-F1
#
_entry.id   AF-A0A3S4X3A9-F1
#
_cell.length_a   1.000
_cell.length_b   1.000
_cell.length_c   1.000
_cell.angle_alpha   90.00
_cell.angle_beta   90.00
_cell.angle_gamma   90.00
#
_symmetry.space_group_name_H-M   'P 1'
#
loop_
_entity.id
_entity.type
_entity.pdbx_description
1 polymer ?
#
loop_
_entity_poly.entity_id
_entity_poly.type
_entity_poly.pdbx_seq_one_letter_code
_entity_poly.pdbx_strand_id
1 'polypeptide(L)' 'MEIILGVVMFTCIVMVLALLILFAKSKLVNTGDIAVEVNGDQDKSFTAPAGTSC' A
#
# COMPACT_ATOMS: atom_id res chain seq x y z
N MET A 1 -2.35 -37.47 -9.99
CA MET A 1 -3.26 -36.34 -9.73
C MET A 1 -3.07 -35.72 -8.35
N GLU A 2 -2.78 -36.51 -7.30
CA GLU A 2 -2.61 -36.02 -5.93
C GLU A 2 -1.58 -34.88 -5.79
N ILE A 3 -0.43 -34.99 -6.46
CA ILE A 3 0.61 -33.95 -6.42
C ILE A 3 0.13 -32.63 -7.03
N ILE A 4 -0.61 -32.69 -8.14
CA ILE A 4 -1.14 -31.48 -8.80
C ILE A 4 -2.14 -30.79 -7.90
N LEU A 5 -3.02 -31.55 -7.25
CA LEU A 5 -4.01 -31.01 -6.32
C LEU A 5 -3.33 -30.37 -5.09
N GLY A 6 -2.28 -31.00 -4.55
CA GLY A 6 -1.48 -30.45 -3.45
C GLY A 6 -0.76 -29.14 -3.82
N VAL A 7 -0.14 -29.09 -5.01
CA VAL A 7 0.55 -27.88 -5.50
C VAL A 7 -0.45 -26.74 -5.74
N VAL A 8 -1.62 -27.03 -6.32
CA VAL A 8 -2.68 -26.03 -6.53
C VAL A 8 -3.20 -25.49 -5.20
N MET A 9 -3.46 -26.33 -4.21
CA MET A 9 -3.92 -25.89 -2.89
C MET A 9 -2.89 -24.98 -2.21
N PHE A 10 -1.61 -25.36 -2.23
CA PHE A 10 -0.54 -24.56 -1.63
C PHE A 10 -0.39 -23.20 -2.31
N THR A 11 -0.34 -23.17 -3.64
CA THR A 11 -0.19 -21.93 -4.40
C THR A 11 -1.40 -21.00 -4.22
N CYS A 12 -2.63 -21.53 -4.16
CA CYS A 12 -3.83 -20.76 -3.85
C CYS A 12 -3.74 -20.08 -2.47
N ILE A 13 -3.31 -20.80 -1.44
CA ILE A 13 -3.19 -20.24 -0.08
C ILE A 13 -2.15 -19.10 -0.07
N VAL A 14 -0.98 -19.32 -0.67
CA VAL A 14 0.07 -18.29 -0.76
C VAL A 14 -0.42 -17.07 -1.54
N MET A 15 -1.14 -17.27 -2.65
CA MET A 15 -1.74 -16.18 -3.42
C MET A 15 -2.75 -15.38 -2.59
N VAL A 16 -3.66 -16.04 -1.88
CA VAL A 16 -4.65 -15.36 -1.03
C VAL A 16 -3.96 -14.54 0.04
N LEU A 17 -2.97 -15.11 0.73
CA LEU A 17 -2.20 -14.39 1.75
C LEU A 17 -1.46 -13.18 1.15
N ALA A 18 -0.81 -13.34 0.00
CA ALA A 18 -0.12 -12.24 -0.68
C ALA A 18 -1.08 -11.11 -1.05
N LEU A 19 -2.26 -11.44 -1.61
CA LEU A 19 -3.29 -10.45 -1.96
C LEU A 19 -3.81 -9.71 -0.72
N LEU A 20 -4.05 -10.42 0.39
CA LEU A 20 -4.47 -9.80 1.65
C LEU A 20 -3.42 -8.83 2.19
N ILE A 21 -2.13 -9.21 2.16
CA ILE A 21 -1.03 -8.36 2.61
C ILE A 21 -0.92 -7.11 1.72
N LEU A 22 -0.98 -7.28 0.40
CA LEU A 22 -0.88 -6.15 -0.53
C LEU A 22 -2.06 -5.19 -0.38
N PHE A 23 -3.27 -5.71 -0.19
CA PHE A 23 -4.46 -4.90 0.07
C PHE A 23 -4.36 -4.12 1.40
N ALA A 24 -3.86 -4.76 2.46
CA ALA A 24 -3.60 -4.06 3.71
C ALA A 24 -2.56 -2.95 3.53
N LYS A 25 -1.47 -3.24 2.81
CA LYS A 25 -0.39 -2.27 2.54
C LYS A 25 -0.89 -1.10 1.69
N SER A 26 -1.76 -1.32 0.71
CA SER A 26 -2.30 -0.24 -0.14
C SER A 26 -3.14 0.77 0.63
N LYS A 27 -3.66 0.41 1.81
CA LYS A 27 -4.38 1.33 2.71
C LYS A 27 -3.49 2.02 3.74
N LEU A 28 -2.30 1.49 4.02
CA LEU A 28 -1.38 2.05 5.00
C LEU A 28 -0.49 3.16 4.42
N VAL A 29 -0.43 3.26 3.09
CA VAL A 29 0.29 4.33 2.40
C VAL A 29 -0.72 5.43 2.04
N ASN A 30 -0.60 6.58 2.71
CA ASN A 30 -1.41 7.75 2.41
C ASN A 30 -1.16 8.16 0.95
N THR A 31 -2.23 8.21 0.14
CA THR A 31 -2.22 8.59 -1.28
C THR A 31 -2.93 9.91 -1.54
N GLY A 32 -3.46 10.54 -0.49
CA GLY A 32 -4.11 11.84 -0.57
C GLY A 32 -3.13 13.00 -0.51
N ASP A 33 -3.65 14.16 -0.83
CA ASP A 33 -2.99 15.44 -0.65
C ASP A 33 -2.68 15.70 0.83
N ILE A 34 -1.41 15.96 1.14
CA ILE A 34 -0.93 16.28 2.48
C ILE A 34 -0.65 17.78 2.60
N ALA A 35 -0.92 18.32 3.79
CA ALA A 35 -0.47 19.67 4.14
C ALA A 35 1.01 19.62 4.52
N VAL A 36 1.84 20.39 3.81
CA VAL A 36 3.26 20.57 4.11
C VAL A 36 3.44 21.92 4.77
N GLU A 37 3.86 21.92 6.04
CA GLU A 37 4.19 23.13 6.79
C GLU A 37 5.65 23.52 6.55
N VAL A 38 5.89 24.81 6.25
CA VAL A 38 7.24 25.32 6.03
C VAL A 38 7.73 25.95 7.34
N ASN A 39 8.76 25.36 7.96
CA ASN A 39 9.31 25.80 9.25
C ASN A 39 8.28 25.85 10.41
N GLY A 40 7.22 25.03 10.36
CA GLY A 40 6.16 25.01 11.37
C GLY A 40 5.21 26.20 11.32
N ASP A 41 5.23 26.97 10.22
CA ASP A 41 4.36 28.12 9.98
C ASP A 41 3.17 27.70 9.09
N GLN A 42 1.95 27.78 9.62
CA GLN A 42 0.72 27.41 8.91
C GLN A 42 0.38 28.38 7.78
N ASP A 43 0.76 29.66 7.91
CA ASP A 43 0.46 30.69 6.91
C ASP A 43 1.26 30.50 5.61
N LYS A 44 2.32 29.68 5.68
CA LYS A 44 3.18 29.30 4.54
C LYS A 44 2.99 27.85 4.12
N SER A 45 1.96 27.18 4.64
CA SER A 45 1.66 25.79 4.28
C SER A 45 1.10 25.69 2.86
N PHE A 46 1.39 24.57 2.20
CA PHE A 46 0.81 24.24 0.89
C PHE A 46 0.42 22.77 0.82
N THR A 47 -0.52 22.47 -0.06
CA THR A 47 -1.01 21.12 -0.30
C THR A 47 -0.19 20.47 -1.40
N ALA A 48 0.31 19.26 -1.15
CA ALA A 48 1.06 18.48 -2.13
C ALA A 48 0.62 17.01 -2.10
N PRO A 49 0.67 16.32 -3.25
CA PRO A 49 0.38 14.89 -3.30
C PRO A 49 1.37 14.10 -2.43
N ALA A 50 0.85 13.18 -1.61
CA ALA A 50 1.70 12.30 -0.82
C ALA A 50 2.45 11.31 -1.71
N GLY A 51 3.78 11.28 -1.58
CA GLY A 51 4.61 10.22 -2.14
C GLY A 51 5.12 10.42 -3.57
N THR A 52 4.89 11.57 -4.20
CA THR A 52 5.58 11.89 -5.47
C THR A 52 6.98 12.39 -5.18
N SER A 53 7.97 11.66 -5.71
CA SER A 53 9.31 12.20 -5.87
C SER A 53 9.27 13.07 -7.14
N CYS A 54 9.46 14.37 -6.96
CA CYS A 54 9.36 15.47 -7.95
C CYS A 54 7.97 16.11 -8.08
#